data_AF-A0A1B9NZM7-F1
#
_entry.id   AF-A0A1B9NZM7-F1
#
_cell.length_a   1.000
_cell.length_b   1.000
_cell.length_c   1.000
_cell.angle_alpha   90.00
_cell.angle_beta   90.00
_cell.angle_gamma   90.00
#
_symmetry.space_group_name_H-M   'P 1'
#
loop_
_entity.id
_entity.type
_entity.pdbx_description
1 polymer ?
#
loop_
_entity_poly.entity_id
_entity_poly.type
_entity_poly.pdbx_seq_one_letter_code
_entity_poly.pdbx_strand_id
1 'polypeptide(L)'
;MTARPPQINVRVPTELKDQIHKAAELNGRSVNSEIVNRLEQSLILHSEPERLITAQQAKLMALQAQQHLFENLKIRSFTAINDAIKLGKLNTVIDISYLEIEDETDQAVYALVQPLRQLLIELGYVVSELNSDSIFVEFK
;
A
#
# COMPACT_ATOMS: atom_id res chain seq x y z
N MET A 1 17.16 -22.84 23.71
CA MET A 1 17.89 -21.57 23.93
C MET A 1 17.64 -20.70 22.72
N THR A 2 16.93 -19.58 22.85
CA THR A 2 16.66 -18.68 21.71
C THR A 2 17.89 -17.83 21.45
N ALA A 3 18.52 -18.03 20.28
CA ALA A 3 19.65 -17.21 19.86
C ALA A 3 19.18 -15.76 19.68
N ARG A 4 19.85 -14.81 20.34
CA ARG A 4 19.60 -13.39 20.11
C ARG A 4 20.10 -13.01 18.71
N PRO A 5 19.39 -12.11 18.00
CA PRO A 5 19.88 -11.61 16.73
C PRO A 5 21.25 -10.92 16.91
N PRO A 6 22.12 -10.96 15.88
CA PRO A 6 23.44 -10.35 15.94
C PRO A 6 23.35 -8.84 16.16
N GLN A 7 24.23 -8.30 17.01
CA GLN A 7 24.29 -6.86 17.31
C GLN A 7 25.32 -6.17 16.41
N ILE A 8 24.93 -5.03 15.83
CA ILE A 8 25.80 -4.17 15.02
C ILE A 8 25.96 -2.83 15.74
N ASN A 9 27.20 -2.37 15.90
CA ASN A 9 27.50 -1.06 16.47
C ASN A 9 27.85 -0.08 15.34
N VAL A 10 26.93 0.81 15.01
CA VAL A 10 27.10 1.80 13.94
C VAL A 10 27.42 3.17 14.55
N ARG A 11 28.47 3.82 14.05
CA ARG A 11 28.76 5.23 14.37
C ARG A 11 28.05 6.11 13.35
N VAL A 12 27.20 7.01 13.83
CA VAL A 12 26.42 7.92 12.98
C VAL A 12 26.62 9.37 13.43
N PRO A 13 26.50 10.36 12.53
CA PRO A 13 26.41 11.77 12.91
C PRO A 13 25.22 12.03 13.86
N THR A 14 25.37 13.03 14.73
CA THR A 14 24.34 13.39 15.71
C THR A 14 23.02 13.76 15.04
N GLU A 15 23.09 14.51 13.94
CA GLU A 15 21.92 14.93 13.17
C GLU A 15 21.15 13.73 12.61
N LEU A 16 21.86 12.70 12.12
CA LEU A 16 21.23 11.49 11.59
C LEU A 16 20.56 10.70 12.71
N LYS A 17 21.21 10.60 13.88
CA LYS A 17 20.61 9.96 15.04
C LYS A 17 19.29 10.64 15.42
N ASP A 18 19.27 11.96 15.54
CA ASP A 18 18.07 12.71 15.91
C ASP A 18 16.94 12.56 14.89
N GLN A 19 17.26 12.55 13.59
CA GLN A 19 16.29 12.29 12.53
C GLN A 19 15.67 10.90 12.64
N ILE A 20 16.47 9.87 12.93
CA ILE A 20 15.98 8.50 13.11
C ILE A 20 15.05 8.42 14.33
N HIS A 21 15.40 9.09 15.43
CA HIS A 21 14.54 9.13 16.63
C HIS A 21 13.18 9.75 16.34
N LYS A 22 13.15 10.92 15.70
CA LYS A 22 11.90 11.59 15.30
C LYS A 22 11.07 10.72 14.37
N ALA A 23 11.71 10.09 13.39
CA ALA A 23 11.01 9.23 12.45
C ALA A 23 10.44 7.97 13.12
N ALA A 24 11.16 7.38 14.07
CA ALA A 24 10.67 6.25 14.86
C ALA A 24 9.42 6.62 15.68
N GLU A 25 9.43 7.80 16.31
CA GLU A 25 8.29 8.35 17.05
C GLU A 25 7.08 8.60 16.14
N LEU A 26 7.28 9.28 15.02
CA LEU A 26 6.22 9.54 14.03
C LEU A 26 5.60 8.26 13.47
N ASN A 27 6.41 7.20 13.31
CA ASN A 27 5.97 5.90 12.79
C ASN A 27 5.50 4.93 13.88
N GLY A 28 5.47 5.34 15.16
CA GLY A 28 5.06 4.49 16.29
C GLY A 28 5.94 3.25 16.48
N ARG A 29 7.23 3.31 16.10
CA ARG A 29 8.18 2.20 16.13
C ARG A 29 9.28 2.43 17.14
N SER A 30 9.90 1.34 17.61
CA SER A 30 11.16 1.47 18.33
C SER A 30 12.24 1.97 17.36
N VAL A 31 13.20 2.73 17.88
CA VAL A 31 14.34 3.24 17.10
C VAL A 31 15.07 2.11 16.38
N ASN A 32 15.26 0.97 17.06
CA ASN A 32 15.90 -0.20 16.46
C ASN A 32 15.06 -0.79 15.32
N SER A 33 13.74 -0.93 15.50
CA SER A 33 12.82 -1.41 14.46
C SER A 33 12.83 -0.49 13.24
N GLU A 34 12.91 0.81 13.46
CA GLU A 34 12.93 1.80 12.40
C GLU A 34 14.25 1.80 11.62
N ILE A 35 15.39 1.62 12.31
CA ILE A 35 16.71 1.44 11.67
C ILE A 35 16.70 0.19 10.80
N VAL A 36 16.25 -0.95 11.34
CA VAL A 36 16.19 -2.21 10.61
C VAL A 36 15.31 -2.07 9.36
N ASN A 37 14.10 -1.51 9.50
CA ASN A 37 13.19 -1.32 8.38
C ASN A 37 13.80 -0.45 7.26
N ARG A 38 14.49 0.64 7.62
CA ARG A 38 15.15 1.49 6.61
C ARG A 38 16.30 0.78 5.91
N LEU A 39 17.10 0.01 6.65
CA LEU A 39 18.20 -0.77 6.07
C LEU A 39 17.68 -1.86 5.13
N GLU A 40 16.63 -2.59 5.52
CA GLU A 40 15.99 -3.60 4.68
C GLU A 40 15.45 -2.97 3.39
N GLN A 41 14.74 -1.84 3.47
CA GLN A 41 14.26 -1.11 2.29
C GLN A 41 15.38 -0.63 1.37
N SER A 42 16.47 -0.11 1.94
CA SER A 42 17.65 0.33 1.18
C SER A 42 18.30 -0.84 0.43
N LEU A 43 18.41 -2.00 1.06
CA LEU A 43 18.96 -3.20 0.41
C LEU A 43 18.04 -3.75 -0.68
N ILE A 44 16.72 -3.66 -0.52
CA ILE A 44 15.75 -4.08 -1.55
C ILE A 44 15.88 -3.20 -2.81
N LEU A 45 16.03 -1.89 -2.65
CA LEU A 45 16.14 -0.94 -3.76
C LEU A 45 17.46 -1.05 -4.55
N HIS A 46 18.52 -1.57 -3.93
CA HIS A 46 19.83 -1.78 -4.55
C HIS A 46 20.11 -3.22 -4.96
N SER A 47 19.10 -4.10 -4.90
CA SER A 47 19.21 -5.47 -5.40
C SER A 47 19.09 -5.47 -6.92
N GLU A 48 20.22 -5.58 -7.62
CA GLU A 48 20.27 -6.07 -9.00
C GLU A 48 19.41 -7.34 -9.15
N PRO A 49 18.76 -7.59 -10.30
CA PRO A 49 17.67 -8.57 -10.48
C PRO A 49 18.10 -10.06 -10.40
N GLU A 50 19.26 -10.39 -9.83
CA GLU A 50 19.89 -11.71 -9.94
C GLU A 50 19.92 -12.57 -8.67
N ARG A 51 19.15 -12.24 -7.63
CA ARG A 51 18.89 -13.19 -6.53
C ARG A 51 17.41 -13.36 -6.30
N LEU A 52 16.90 -14.53 -6.69
CA LEU A 52 15.61 -15.04 -6.23
C LEU A 52 15.61 -14.97 -4.69
N ILE A 53 14.82 -14.05 -4.16
CA ILE A 53 14.57 -13.95 -2.72
C ILE A 53 13.88 -15.23 -2.24
N THR A 54 14.02 -15.54 -0.94
CA THR A 54 13.39 -16.75 -0.39
C THR A 54 11.87 -16.71 -0.57
N ALA A 55 11.21 -17.85 -0.74
CA ALA A 55 9.74 -17.92 -0.88
C ALA A 55 9.00 -17.22 0.27
N GLN A 56 9.58 -17.25 1.48
CA GLN A 56 9.04 -16.54 2.64
C GLN A 56 9.16 -15.01 2.49
N GLN A 57 10.30 -14.49 2.02
CA GLN A 57 10.48 -13.07 1.73
C GLN A 57 9.60 -12.61 0.58
N ALA A 58 9.50 -13.40 -0.50
CA ALA A 58 8.60 -13.13 -1.61
C ALA A 58 7.14 -13.01 -1.13
N LYS A 59 6.70 -13.92 -0.25
CA LYS A 59 5.35 -13.87 0.34
C LYS A 59 5.14 -12.62 1.19
N LEU A 60 6.12 -12.26 2.03
CA LEU A 60 6.02 -11.04 2.85
C LEU A 60 5.96 -9.78 1.99
N MET A 61 6.79 -9.68 0.97
CA MET A 61 6.78 -8.56 0.02
C MET A 61 5.47 -8.49 -0.77
N ALA A 62 4.95 -9.62 -1.24
CA ALA A 62 3.66 -9.67 -1.92
C ALA A 62 2.51 -9.18 -1.02
N LEU A 63 2.51 -9.58 0.26
CA LEU A 63 1.52 -9.11 1.23
C LEU A 63 1.63 -7.59 1.48
N GLN A 64 2.85 -7.08 1.65
CA GLN A 64 3.08 -5.64 1.81
C GLN A 64 2.66 -4.85 0.56
N ALA A 65 3.02 -5.33 -0.62
CA ALA A 65 2.65 -4.72 -1.89
C ALA A 65 1.13 -4.66 -2.07
N GLN A 66 0.41 -5.75 -1.77
CA GLN A 66 -1.06 -5.77 -1.80
C GLN A 66 -1.68 -4.74 -0.85
N GLN A 67 -1.11 -4.59 0.36
CA GLN A 67 -1.61 -3.60 1.31
C GLN A 67 -1.40 -2.16 0.82
N HIS A 68 -0.23 -1.86 0.25
CA HIS A 68 0.03 -0.57 -0.39
C HIS A 68 -0.89 -0.31 -1.58
N LEU A 69 -1.18 -1.33 -2.38
CA LEU A 69 -2.07 -1.24 -3.53
C LEU A 69 -3.49 -0.85 -3.12
N PHE A 70 -4.01 -1.46 -2.04
CA PHE A 70 -5.32 -1.15 -1.50
C PHE A 70 -5.40 0.29 -0.93
N GLU A 71 -4.38 0.73 -0.20
CA GLU A 71 -4.34 2.10 0.32
C GLU A 71 -4.31 3.15 -0.81
N ASN A 72 -3.52 2.90 -1.87
CA ASN A 72 -3.50 3.75 -3.05
C ASN A 72 -4.87 3.79 -3.75
N LEU A 73 -5.52 2.62 -3.88
CA LEU A 73 -6.86 2.51 -4.44
C LEU A 73 -7.88 3.33 -3.65
N LYS A 74 -7.85 3.28 -2.31
CA LYS A 74 -8.71 4.10 -1.45
C LYS A 74 -8.49 5.60 -1.67
N ILE A 75 -7.24 6.06 -1.63
CA ILE A 75 -6.90 7.48 -1.78
C ILE A 75 -7.45 7.99 -3.11
N ARG A 76 -7.17 7.29 -4.22
CA ARG A 76 -7.63 7.68 -5.56
C ARG A 76 -9.14 7.70 -5.68
N SER A 77 -9.81 6.68 -5.14
CA SER A 77 -11.27 6.60 -5.12
C SER A 77 -11.89 7.81 -4.43
N PHE A 78 -11.35 8.16 -3.26
CA PHE A 78 -11.86 9.29 -2.49
C PHE A 78 -11.57 10.62 -3.17
N THR A 79 -10.40 10.78 -3.81
CA THR A 79 -10.11 11.96 -4.62
C THR A 79 -11.10 12.10 -5.78
N ALA A 80 -11.34 11.04 -6.55
CA ALA A 80 -12.26 11.06 -7.68
C ALA A 80 -13.72 11.36 -7.26
N ILE A 81 -14.16 10.82 -6.13
CA ILE A 81 -15.49 11.11 -5.56
C ILE A 81 -15.56 12.57 -5.09
N ASN A 82 -14.58 13.04 -4.32
CA ASN A 82 -14.56 14.42 -3.83
C ASN A 82 -14.52 15.45 -4.97
N ASP A 83 -13.75 15.17 -6.03
CA ASP A 83 -13.66 16.07 -7.17
C ASP A 83 -14.96 16.08 -7.98
N ALA A 84 -15.63 14.94 -8.13
CA ALA A 84 -16.96 14.89 -8.71
C ALA A 84 -18.00 15.67 -7.89
N ILE A 85 -17.97 15.56 -6.56
CA ILE A 85 -18.83 16.33 -5.64
C ILE A 85 -18.59 17.83 -5.80
N LYS A 86 -17.32 18.28 -5.82
CA LYS A 86 -16.98 19.70 -6.02
C LYS A 86 -17.47 20.25 -7.35
N LEU A 87 -17.57 19.40 -8.37
CA LEU A 87 -18.09 19.75 -9.69
C LEU A 87 -19.63 19.66 -9.77
N GLY A 88 -20.32 19.32 -8.67
CA GLY A 88 -21.78 19.18 -8.62
C GLY A 88 -22.31 17.95 -9.36
N LYS A 89 -21.46 16.94 -9.58
CA LYS A 89 -21.86 15.67 -10.22
C LYS A 89 -22.53 14.75 -9.21
N LEU A 90 -23.43 13.90 -9.71
CA LEU A 90 -24.12 12.85 -8.93
C LEU A 90 -23.50 11.47 -9.13
N ASN A 91 -22.44 11.37 -9.93
CA ASN A 91 -21.72 10.13 -10.18
C ASN A 91 -20.27 10.42 -10.55
N THR A 92 -19.44 9.38 -10.48
CA THR A 92 -18.06 9.42 -10.92
C THR A 92 -17.59 8.04 -11.38
N VAL A 93 -16.55 8.05 -12.19
CA VAL A 93 -15.83 6.85 -12.62
C VAL A 93 -14.46 6.88 -11.94
N ILE A 94 -14.16 5.82 -11.21
CA ILE A 94 -12.85 5.61 -10.60
C ILE A 94 -12.05 4.76 -11.57
N ASP A 95 -10.96 5.33 -12.08
CA ASP A 95 -9.99 4.62 -12.90
C ASP A 95 -9.15 3.68 -12.02
N ILE A 96 -9.06 2.42 -12.44
CA ILE A 96 -8.25 1.36 -11.81
C ILE A 96 -7.33 0.65 -12.82
N SER A 97 -7.24 1.13 -14.05
CA SER A 97 -6.37 0.58 -15.11
C SER A 97 -4.90 0.52 -14.70
N TYR A 98 -4.45 1.43 -13.83
CA TYR A 98 -3.09 1.48 -13.30
C TYR A 98 -2.69 0.27 -12.44
N LEU A 99 -3.63 -0.61 -12.07
CA LEU A 99 -3.34 -1.76 -11.23
C LEU A 99 -2.56 -2.85 -11.97
N GLU A 100 -2.56 -2.86 -13.31
CA GLU A 100 -1.81 -3.80 -14.17
C GLU A 100 -1.87 -5.27 -13.68
N ILE A 101 -3.02 -5.69 -13.15
CA ILE A 101 -3.20 -7.03 -12.61
C ILE A 101 -3.38 -7.97 -13.80
N GLU A 102 -2.34 -8.73 -14.12
CA GLU A 102 -2.40 -9.83 -15.09
C GLU A 102 -3.19 -11.00 -14.50
N ASP A 103 -4.51 -10.96 -14.61
CA ASP A 103 -5.41 -12.08 -14.31
C ASP A 103 -6.36 -12.30 -15.49
N GLU A 104 -6.31 -13.49 -16.11
CA GLU A 104 -7.19 -13.86 -17.22
C GLU A 104 -8.68 -13.89 -16.82
N THR A 105 -8.97 -13.92 -15.51
CA THR A 105 -10.32 -14.11 -14.98
C THR A 105 -10.87 -12.93 -14.16
N ASP A 106 -10.15 -11.80 -14.11
CA ASP A 106 -10.47 -10.60 -13.29
C ASP A 106 -10.70 -10.87 -11.79
N GLN A 107 -10.42 -12.08 -11.30
CA GLN A 107 -10.73 -12.51 -9.94
C GLN A 107 -9.88 -11.75 -8.91
N ALA A 108 -8.61 -11.54 -9.22
CA ALA A 108 -7.69 -10.77 -8.38
C ALA A 108 -8.10 -9.30 -8.29
N VAL A 109 -8.52 -8.68 -9.40
CA VAL A 109 -9.06 -7.31 -9.42
C VAL A 109 -10.32 -7.23 -8.56
N TYR A 110 -11.25 -8.16 -8.77
CA TYR A 110 -12.50 -8.21 -8.00
C TYR A 110 -12.23 -8.35 -6.50
N ALA A 111 -11.33 -9.25 -6.10
CA ALA A 111 -10.95 -9.48 -4.70
C ALA A 111 -10.30 -8.25 -4.05
N LEU A 112 -9.47 -7.50 -4.79
CA LEU A 112 -8.84 -6.27 -4.31
C LEU A 112 -9.87 -5.12 -4.15
N VAL A 113 -10.83 -5.03 -5.06
CA VAL A 113 -11.84 -3.96 -5.05
C VAL A 113 -12.97 -4.26 -4.06
N GLN A 114 -13.25 -5.53 -3.75
CA GLN A 114 -14.33 -5.92 -2.84
C GLN A 114 -14.39 -5.13 -1.52
N PRO A 115 -13.28 -4.96 -0.78
CA PRO A 115 -13.32 -4.22 0.49
C PRO A 115 -13.61 -2.73 0.29
N LEU A 116 -13.15 -2.12 -0.82
CA LEU A 116 -13.50 -0.74 -1.16
C LEU A 116 -14.99 -0.63 -1.49
N ARG A 117 -15.52 -1.57 -2.28
CA ARG A 117 -16.94 -1.60 -2.63
C ARG A 117 -17.81 -1.66 -1.37
N GLN A 118 -17.49 -2.55 -0.45
CA GLN A 118 -18.21 -2.69 0.81
C GLN A 118 -18.19 -1.40 1.63
N LEU A 119 -17.02 -0.75 1.72
CA LEU A 119 -16.87 0.54 2.39
C LEU A 119 -17.75 1.63 1.74
N LEU A 120 -17.79 1.70 0.41
CA LEU A 120 -18.60 2.67 -0.31
C LEU A 120 -20.11 2.43 -0.10
N ILE A 121 -20.54 1.17 -0.12
CA ILE A 121 -21.94 0.79 0.15
C ILE A 121 -22.34 1.17 1.58
N GLU A 122 -21.46 0.94 2.57
CA GLU A 122 -21.70 1.34 3.97
C GLU A 122 -21.82 2.85 4.14
N LEU A 123 -21.14 3.63 3.29
CA LEU A 123 -21.24 5.08 3.24
C LEU A 123 -22.46 5.59 2.44
N GLY A 124 -23.27 4.70 1.85
CA GLY A 124 -24.49 5.03 1.13
C GLY A 124 -24.32 5.21 -0.38
N TYR A 125 -23.13 4.97 -0.93
CA TYR A 125 -22.91 5.02 -2.37
C TYR A 125 -23.41 3.76 -3.07
N VAL A 126 -23.82 3.90 -4.33
CA VAL A 126 -24.16 2.76 -5.18
C VAL A 126 -23.00 2.47 -6.12
N VAL A 127 -22.54 1.22 -6.13
CA VAL A 127 -21.45 0.75 -6.99
C VAL A 127 -22.01 -0.26 -7.98
N SER A 128 -22.11 0.14 -9.25
CA SER A 128 -22.93 -0.57 -10.26
C SER A 128 -22.11 -1.37 -11.26
N GLU A 129 -20.95 -0.85 -11.68
CA GLU A 129 -20.11 -1.46 -12.72
C GLU A 129 -18.68 -1.61 -12.20
N LEU A 130 -18.14 -2.80 -12.40
CA LEU A 130 -16.82 -3.20 -11.93
C LEU A 130 -16.16 -3.94 -13.09
N ASN A 131 -15.36 -3.20 -13.85
CA ASN A 131 -14.59 -3.72 -14.96
C ASN A 131 -13.13 -3.83 -14.52
N SER A 132 -12.25 -4.45 -15.33
CA SER A 132 -10.81 -4.49 -15.07
C SER A 132 -10.20 -3.09 -14.88
N ASP A 133 -10.77 -2.09 -15.55
CA ASP A 133 -10.15 -0.77 -15.71
C ASP A 133 -10.89 0.35 -14.97
N SER A 134 -12.15 0.13 -14.55
CA SER A 134 -12.95 1.19 -13.94
C SER A 134 -14.05 0.70 -13.00
N ILE A 135 -14.35 1.52 -11.99
CA ILE A 135 -15.46 1.35 -11.06
C ILE A 135 -16.43 2.53 -11.18
N PHE A 136 -17.70 2.25 -11.43
CA PHE A 136 -18.73 3.28 -11.46
C PHE A 136 -19.36 3.48 -10.09
N VAL A 137 -19.42 4.74 -9.62
CA VAL A 137 -19.99 5.12 -8.33
C VAL A 137 -21.05 6.20 -8.52
N GLU A 138 -22.24 5.96 -8.00
CA GLU A 138 -23.36 6.89 -7.99
C GLU A 138 -23.64 7.39 -6.57
N PHE A 139 -23.93 8.69 -6.46
CA PHE A 139 -24.23 9.41 -5.24
C PHE A 139 -25.75 9.47 -5.12
N LYS A 140 -26.32 8.61 -4.28
CA LYS A 140 -27.77 8.60 -4.01
C LYS A 140 -28.17 9.66 -3.00
#